data_AF-A0A6A6DQQ4-F1
#
_entry.id   AF-A0A6A6DQQ4-F1
#
_cell.length_a   1.000
_cell.length_b   1.000
_cell.length_c   1.000
_cell.angle_alpha   90.00
_cell.angle_beta   90.00
_cell.angle_gamma   90.00
#
_symmetry.space_group_name_H-M   'P 1'
#
loop_
_entity.id
_entity.type
_entity.pdbx_description
1 polymer ?
#
loop_
_entity_poly.entity_id
_entity_poly.type
_entity_poly.pdbx_seq_one_letter_code
_entity_poly.pdbx_strand_id
1 'polypeptide(L)'
;TTTPTMQRRKDGISWEHLPRTFQDAIWVSRQLDIADIWIDSLCIIQDDPDDCAKGSARMCEVFQFVHLTIAASSSSRHPDGFLNGYHKG
;
A
#
# COMPACT_ATOMS: atom_id res chain seq x y z
N THR A 1 4.31 -5.73 6.30
CA THR A 1 5.35 -6.74 5.99
C THR A 1 5.62 -7.50 7.26
N THR A 2 6.10 -8.74 7.20
CA THR A 2 6.64 -9.39 8.40
C THR A 2 8.11 -9.69 8.17
N THR A 3 8.88 -9.84 9.24
CA THR A 3 10.30 -10.19 9.20
C THR A 3 10.61 -11.34 8.22
N PRO A 4 9.90 -12.49 8.26
CA PRO A 4 10.14 -13.60 7.32
C PRO A 4 9.71 -13.31 5.87
N THR A 5 8.81 -12.33 5.64
CA THR A 5 8.35 -12.00 4.28
C THR A 5 9.06 -10.79 3.68
N MET A 6 9.92 -10.10 4.45
CA MET A 6 10.57 -8.85 4.07
C MET A 6 11.45 -9.01 2.82
N GLN A 7 12.33 -10.01 2.79
CA GLN A 7 13.24 -10.21 1.66
C GLN A 7 12.46 -10.48 0.37
N ARG A 8 11.49 -11.41 0.41
CA ARG A 8 10.64 -11.73 -0.74
C ARG A 8 9.87 -10.50 -1.25
N ARG A 9 9.42 -9.61 -0.36
CA ARG A 9 8.72 -8.38 -0.77
C ARG A 9 9.65 -7.37 -1.44
N LYS A 10 10.94 -7.32 -1.07
CA LYS A 10 11.95 -6.50 -1.77
C LYS A 10 12.26 -7.02 -3.17
N ASP A 11 12.21 -8.33 -3.35
CA ASP A 11 12.40 -8.96 -4.67
C ASP A 11 11.21 -8.73 -5.62
N GLY A 12 10.08 -8.24 -5.08
CA GLY A 12 8.87 -7.92 -5.81
C GLY A 12 7.66 -8.72 -5.34
N ILE A 13 6.47 -8.19 -5.60
CA ILE A 13 5.20 -8.87 -5.32
C ILE A 13 4.50 -9.04 -6.65
N SER A 14 4.12 -10.28 -6.98
CA SER A 14 3.39 -10.56 -8.20
C SER A 14 2.00 -9.91 -8.17
N TRP A 15 1.54 -9.43 -9.31
CA TRP A 15 0.32 -8.60 -9.40
C TRP A 15 -0.92 -9.31 -8.87
N GLU A 16 -1.10 -10.59 -9.22
CA GLU A 16 -2.22 -11.42 -8.80
C GLU A 16 -2.22 -11.73 -7.29
N HIS A 17 -1.09 -11.56 -6.62
CA HIS A 17 -0.97 -11.74 -5.17
C HIS A 17 -1.23 -10.45 -4.38
N LEU A 18 -1.36 -9.31 -5.05
CA LEU A 18 -1.74 -8.06 -4.40
C LEU A 18 -3.26 -8.04 -4.17
N PRO A 19 -3.73 -7.69 -2.96
CA PRO A 19 -5.13 -7.38 -2.74
C PRO A 19 -5.63 -6.33 -3.73
N ARG A 20 -6.90 -6.42 -4.09
CA ARG A 20 -7.53 -5.53 -5.08
C ARG A 20 -7.37 -4.05 -4.75
N THR A 21 -7.46 -3.69 -3.47
CA THR A 21 -7.24 -2.30 -3.00
C THR A 21 -5.84 -1.79 -3.34
N PHE A 22 -4.79 -2.62 -3.26
CA PHE A 22 -3.44 -2.22 -3.64
C PHE A 22 -3.27 -2.13 -5.14
N GLN A 23 -3.88 -3.05 -5.89
CA GLN A 23 -3.89 -3.00 -7.35
C GLN A 23 -4.52 -1.69 -7.83
N ASP A 24 -5.69 -1.34 -7.31
CA ASP A 24 -6.38 -0.10 -7.65
C ASP A 24 -5.55 1.14 -7.25
N ALA A 25 -4.92 1.14 -6.07
CA ALA A 25 -4.07 2.24 -5.63
C ALA A 25 -2.82 2.42 -6.51
N ILE A 26 -2.12 1.33 -6.84
CA ILE A 26 -0.96 1.35 -7.76
C ILE A 26 -1.38 1.82 -9.15
N TRP A 27 -2.54 1.37 -9.63
CA TRP A 27 -3.06 1.80 -10.92
C TRP A 27 -3.31 3.30 -10.95
N VAL A 28 -4.00 3.85 -9.94
CA VAL A 28 -4.24 5.30 -9.83
C VAL A 28 -2.93 6.08 -9.78
N SER A 29 -1.96 5.66 -8.94
CA SER A 29 -0.64 6.31 -8.88
C SER A 29 0.06 6.34 -10.24
N ARG A 30 0.01 5.22 -10.99
CA ARG A 30 0.61 5.14 -12.34
C ARG A 30 -0.10 6.03 -13.36
N GLN A 31 -1.43 6.16 -13.31
CA GLN A 31 -2.17 7.07 -14.19
C GLN A 31 -1.82 8.54 -13.93
N LEU A 32 -1.32 8.85 -12.74
CA LEU A 32 -0.88 10.19 -12.32
C LEU A 32 0.64 10.39 -12.42
N ASP A 33 1.36 9.45 -13.05
CA ASP A 33 2.82 9.46 -13.19
C ASP A 33 3.59 9.51 -11.85
N ILE A 34 3.00 8.93 -10.80
CA ILE A 34 3.61 8.78 -9.48
C ILE A 34 4.18 7.37 -9.37
N ALA A 35 5.51 7.27 -9.30
CA ALA A 35 6.23 6.00 -9.25
C ALA A 35 6.24 5.35 -7.86
N ASP A 36 6.19 6.17 -6.80
CA ASP A 36 6.30 5.72 -5.42
C ASP A 36 4.93 5.66 -4.73
N ILE A 37 4.69 4.58 -4.00
CA ILE A 37 3.49 4.43 -3.17
C ILE A 37 3.89 3.93 -1.79
N TRP A 38 3.36 4.57 -0.76
CA TRP A 38 3.53 4.13 0.62
C TRP A 38 2.24 3.44 1.09
N ILE A 39 2.37 2.19 1.50
CA ILE A 39 1.28 1.38 2.06
C ILE A 39 1.81 0.77 3.34
N ASP A 40 1.26 1.16 4.49
CA ASP A 40 1.71 0.77 5.83
C ASP A 40 2.01 -0.74 5.98
N SER A 41 1.09 -1.58 5.53
CA SER A 41 1.17 -3.03 5.57
C SER A 41 2.18 -3.62 4.58
N LEU A 42 2.79 -2.83 3.70
CA LEU A 42 3.94 -3.19 2.86
C LEU A 42 5.25 -2.54 3.34
N CYS A 43 5.20 -1.30 3.83
CA CYS A 43 6.38 -0.51 4.15
C CYS A 43 6.86 -0.67 5.61
N ILE A 44 6.02 -1.19 6.51
CA ILE A 44 6.32 -1.39 7.93
C ILE A 44 6.37 -2.90 8.24
N ILE A 45 7.34 -3.32 9.05
CA ILE A 45 7.45 -4.66 9.64
C ILE A 45 6.46 -4.77 10.81
N GLN A 46 5.41 -5.55 10.62
CA GLN A 46 4.22 -5.63 11.48
C GLN A 46 4.44 -6.51 12.70
N ASP A 47 5.34 -7.48 12.61
CA ASP A 47 5.75 -8.37 13.70
C ASP A 47 6.92 -7.81 14.52
N ASP A 48 7.36 -6.58 14.22
CA ASP A 48 8.36 -5.83 14.97
C ASP A 48 7.69 -4.61 15.63
N PRO A 49 7.50 -4.63 16.97
CA PRO A 49 6.87 -3.52 17.69
C PRO A 49 7.63 -2.19 17.55
N ASP A 50 8.95 -2.23 17.47
CA ASP A 50 9.78 -1.03 17.34
C ASP A 50 9.64 -0.42 15.94
N ASP A 51 9.58 -1.26 14.89
CA ASP A 51 9.34 -0.80 13.53
C ASP A 51 7.91 -0.26 13.36
N CYS A 52 6.93 -0.91 13.96
CA CYS A 52 5.54 -0.43 14.01
C CYS A 52 5.42 0.94 14.70
N ALA A 53 6.09 1.12 15.85
CA ALA A 53 6.11 2.39 16.57
C ALA A 53 6.78 3.50 15.75
N LYS A 54 7.91 3.20 15.10
CA LYS A 54 8.59 4.14 14.18
C LYS A 54 7.72 4.51 12.99
N GLY A 55 7.07 3.52 12.37
CA GLY A 55 6.16 3.74 11.25
C GLY A 55 4.98 4.62 11.62
N SER A 56 4.42 4.41 12.82
CA SER A 56 3.32 5.22 13.35
C SER A 56 3.75 6.65 13.65
N ALA A 57 4.93 6.84 14.26
CA ALA A 57 5.48 8.17 14.52
C ALA A 57 5.75 8.96 13.22
N ARG A 58 6.11 8.26 12.14
CA ARG A 58 6.35 8.86 10.82
C ARG A 58 5.10 9.14 10.00
N MET A 59 3.91 8.70 10.43
CA MET A 59 2.69 8.94 9.65
C MET A 59 2.46 10.42 9.35
N CYS A 60 2.65 11.31 10.34
CA CYS A 60 2.50 12.75 10.12
C CYS A 60 3.44 13.28 9.03
N GLU A 61 4.71 12.84 9.02
CA GLU A 61 5.69 13.25 8.01
C GLU A 61 5.33 12.68 6.64
N VAL A 62 4.97 11.39 6.57
CA VAL A 62 4.55 10.76 5.32
C VAL A 62 3.34 11.50 4.74
N PHE A 63 2.29 11.76 5.52
CA PHE A 63 1.13 12.51 5.05
C PHE A 63 1.44 13.95 4.65
N GLN A 64 2.46 14.57 5.26
CA GLN A 64 2.88 15.93 4.91
C GLN A 64 3.60 16.00 3.56
N PHE A 65 4.33 14.95 3.17
CA PHE A 65 5.19 14.97 1.99
C PHE A 65 4.70 14.09 0.82
N VAL A 66 3.57 13.41 0.95
CA VAL A 66 2.98 12.65 -0.16
C VAL A 66 2.35 13.57 -1.22
N HIS A 67 2.53 13.20 -2.49
CA HIS A 67 1.87 13.88 -3.61
C HIS A 67 0.35 13.72 -3.60
N LEU A 68 -0.13 12.56 -3.13
CA LEU A 68 -1.53 12.18 -3.11
C LEU A 68 -1.78 11.21 -1.96
N THR A 69 -2.91 11.38 -1.26
CA THR A 69 -3.45 10.37 -0.34
C THR A 69 -4.69 9.73 -0.97
N ILE A 70 -4.69 8.40 -1.08
CA ILE A 70 -5.84 7.63 -1.57
C ILE A 70 -6.60 7.08 -0.35
N ALA A 71 -7.79 7.61 -0.09
CA ALA A 71 -8.71 7.08 0.91
C ALA A 71 -9.74 6.17 0.24
N ALA A 72 -9.57 4.85 0.37
CA ALA A 72 -10.45 3.83 -0.21
C ALA A 72 -11.80 3.69 0.55
N SER A 73 -12.49 4.80 0.80
CA SER A 73 -13.69 4.86 1.66
C SER A 73 -14.90 4.12 1.10
N SER A 74 -14.89 3.77 -0.20
CA SER A 74 -15.92 3.00 -0.89
C SER A 74 -15.72 1.49 -0.80
N SER A 75 -14.60 1.00 -0.27
CA SER A 75 -14.33 -0.43 -0.11
C SER A 75 -14.70 -0.90 1.30
N SER A 76 -15.53 -1.94 1.40
CA SER A 76 -15.89 -2.54 2.68
C SER A 76 -14.77 -3.41 3.25
N ARG A 77 -14.02 -4.08 2.38
CA ARG A 77 -12.89 -4.93 2.74
C ARG A 77 -11.77 -4.82 1.72
N HIS A 78 -10.58 -5.17 2.18
CA HIS A 78 -9.33 -5.16 1.42
C HIS A 78 -9.36 -5.89 0.04
N PRO A 79 -10.07 -7.02 -0.14
CA PRO A 79 -10.17 -7.70 -1.44
C PRO A 79 -11.21 -7.10 -2.39
N ASP A 80 -12.08 -6.18 -1.93
CA ASP A 80 -13.17 -5.66 -2.76
C ASP A 80 -12.65 -4.63 -3.79
N GLY A 81 -11.57 -3.91 -3.45
CA GLY A 81 -11.10 -2.78 -4.25
C GLY A 81 -12.00 -1.56 -4.10
N PHE A 82 -11.58 -0.41 -4.62
CA PHE A 82 -12.35 0.84 -4.54
C PHE A 82 -12.78 1.37 -5.92
N LEU A 83 -12.32 0.75 -7.01
CA LEU A 83 -12.67 1.13 -8.38
C LEU A 83 -13.80 0.27 -9.00
N ASN A 84 -14.44 -0.63 -8.24
CA ASN A 84 -15.68 -1.37 -8.61
C ASN A 84 -15.78 -1.83 -10.08
N GLY A 85 -14.69 -2.36 -10.65
CA GLY A 85 -14.69 -2.93 -12.01
C GLY A 85 -14.31 -1.99 -13.16
N TYR A 86 -13.97 -0.72 -12.92
CA TYR A 86 -13.36 0.16 -13.95
C TYR A 86 -11.98 -0.30 -14.41
N HIS A 87 -11.35 -1.17 -13.61
CA HIS A 87 -10.07 -1.77 -13.92
C HIS A 87 -10.26 -3.30 -14.03
N LYS A 88 -10.27 -3.82 -15.26
CA LYS A 88 -10.05 -5.25 -15.52
C LYS A 88 -8.58 -5.38 -15.92
N GLY A 89 -7.73 -5.69 -14.96
CA GLY A 89 -6.38 -6.17 -15.21
C GLY A 89 -6.44 -7.54 -15.89
#